data_AF-A0A5K1GSG6-F1
#
_entry.id   AF-A0A5K1GSG6-F1
#
_cell.length_a   1.000
_cell.length_b   1.000
_cell.length_c   1.000
_cell.angle_alpha   90.00
_cell.angle_beta   90.00
_cell.angle_gamma   90.00
#
_symmetry.space_group_name_H-M   'P 1'
#
loop_
_entity.id
_entity.type
_entity.pdbx_description
1 polymer ?
#
loop_
_entity_poly.entity_id
_entity_poly.type
_entity_poly.pdbx_seq_one_letter_code
_entity_poly.pdbx_strand_id
1 'polypeptide(L)'
;RRAKLKAANPEIPMEIRAEKALEAIHVCCFGKDPIEEEDEKLLCVMLNAVFPSVGQSKINEIVSSKAKEIAGGSQSAETINQQNSAKEAGKLQLKEFELLKRSSDSFN
;
A
#
# COMPACT_ATOMS: atom_id res chain seq x y z
N ARG A 1 -8.71 4.52 18.41
CA ARG A 1 -10.03 4.43 17.73
C ARG A 1 -10.40 5.82 17.20
N ARG A 2 -10.56 5.97 15.87
CA ARG A 2 -10.89 7.25 15.20
C ARG A 2 -12.21 7.90 15.68
N ALA A 3 -13.11 7.12 16.29
CA ALA A 3 -14.35 7.62 16.90
C ALA A 3 -14.16 8.74 17.96
N LYS A 4 -12.97 8.85 18.59
CA LYS A 4 -12.67 9.95 19.53
C LYS A 4 -12.17 11.23 18.86
N LEU A 5 -11.72 11.16 17.61
CA LEU A 5 -11.24 12.28 16.82
C LEU A 5 -12.38 12.64 15.86
N LYS A 6 -13.12 13.73 16.10
CA LYS A 6 -14.20 14.23 15.23
C LYS A 6 -13.69 14.72 13.85
N ALA A 7 -12.59 14.16 13.36
CA ALA A 7 -12.04 14.46 12.06
C ALA A 7 -12.97 13.88 10.99
N ALA A 8 -13.30 14.71 10.00
CA ALA A 8 -14.06 14.26 8.83
C ALA A 8 -13.36 13.07 8.17
N ASN A 9 -14.16 12.13 7.68
CA ASN A 9 -13.61 11.02 6.92
C ASN A 9 -13.06 11.61 5.61
N PRO A 10 -11.81 11.30 5.22
CA PRO A 10 -11.27 11.83 3.98
C PRO A 10 -12.12 11.33 2.81
N GLU A 11 -12.61 12.27 2.00
CA GLU A 11 -13.47 12.00 0.85
C GLU A 11 -12.59 11.57 -0.33
N ILE A 12 -12.06 10.35 -0.22
CA ILE A 12 -11.26 9.73 -1.28
C ILE A 12 -12.22 9.01 -2.23
N PRO A 13 -12.22 9.32 -3.54
CA PRO A 13 -12.99 8.61 -4.56
C PRO A 13 -12.77 7.09 -4.52
N MET A 14 -13.80 6.33 -4.86
CA MET A 14 -13.76 4.86 -4.70
C MET A 14 -12.78 4.20 -5.66
N GLU A 15 -12.62 4.78 -6.84
CA GLU A 15 -11.68 4.38 -7.88
C GLU A 15 -10.24 4.43 -7.35
N ILE A 16 -9.88 5.53 -6.67
CA ILE A 16 -8.54 5.69 -6.07
C ILE A 16 -8.32 4.64 -4.97
N ARG A 17 -9.36 4.31 -4.19
CA ARG A 17 -9.24 3.26 -3.16
C ARG A 17 -9.06 1.88 -3.78
N ALA A 18 -9.75 1.58 -4.87
CA ALA A 18 -9.60 0.32 -5.60
C ALA A 18 -8.19 0.20 -6.21
N GLU A 19 -7.67 1.27 -6.80
CA GLU A 19 -6.31 1.30 -7.34
C GLU A 19 -5.25 1.07 -6.25
N LYS A 20 -5.37 1.75 -5.10
CA LYS A 20 -4.45 1.54 -3.97
C LYS A 20 -4.57 0.17 -3.34
N ALA A 21 -5.76 -0.43 -3.34
CA ALA A 21 -5.93 -1.81 -2.92
C ALA A 21 -5.20 -2.77 -3.86
N LEU A 22 -5.30 -2.57 -5.18
CA LEU A 22 -4.60 -3.37 -6.18
C LEU A 22 -3.07 -3.27 -6.05
N GLU A 23 -2.52 -2.06 -5.84
CA GLU A 23 -1.08 -1.88 -5.57
C GLU A 23 -0.62 -2.66 -4.33
N ALA A 24 -1.41 -2.62 -3.25
CA ALA A 24 -1.09 -3.34 -2.03
C ALA A 24 -1.16 -4.87 -2.21
N ILE A 25 -2.15 -5.35 -2.98
CA ILE A 25 -2.27 -6.77 -3.33
C ILE A 25 -1.07 -7.20 -4.18
N HIS A 26 -0.68 -6.40 -5.18
CA HIS A 26 0.49 -6.68 -6.02
C HIS A 26 1.74 -6.85 -5.14
N VAL A 27 2.04 -5.88 -4.29
CA VAL A 27 3.22 -5.94 -3.39
C VAL A 27 3.15 -7.12 -2.43
N CYS A 28 1.97 -7.42 -1.87
CA CYS A 28 1.82 -8.44 -0.84
C CYS A 28 1.81 -9.88 -1.40
N CYS A 29 1.25 -10.08 -2.60
CA CYS A 29 1.01 -11.40 -3.16
C CYS A 29 1.97 -11.76 -4.30
N PHE A 30 2.43 -10.77 -5.07
CA PHE A 30 3.25 -10.97 -6.27
C PHE A 30 4.66 -10.38 -6.11
N GLY A 31 4.84 -9.39 -5.23
CA GLY A 31 6.13 -8.75 -5.00
C GLY A 31 6.65 -8.04 -6.24
N LYS A 32 7.57 -8.68 -6.98
CA LYS A 32 8.13 -8.17 -8.25
C LYS A 32 7.63 -8.92 -9.48
N ASP A 33 6.87 -9.99 -9.28
CA ASP A 33 6.41 -10.84 -10.38
C ASP A 33 5.27 -10.14 -11.15
N PRO A 34 5.15 -10.41 -12.47
CA PRO A 34 4.02 -9.94 -13.25
C PRO A 34 2.72 -10.60 -12.79
N ILE A 35 1.59 -9.99 -13.13
CA ILE A 35 0.27 -10.56 -12.90
C ILE A 35 -0.08 -11.45 -14.10
N GLU A 36 -0.39 -12.72 -13.86
CA GLU A 36 -0.82 -13.66 -14.90
C GLU A 36 -2.31 -13.43 -15.28
N GLU A 37 -2.74 -13.98 -16.42
CA GLU A 37 -4.10 -13.72 -16.95
C GLU A 37 -5.20 -14.26 -16.02
N GLU A 38 -4.97 -15.42 -15.41
CA GLU A 38 -5.87 -16.03 -14.43
C GLU A 38 -6.02 -15.14 -13.18
N ASP A 39 -4.91 -14.59 -12.69
CA ASP A 39 -4.89 -13.68 -11.56
C ASP A 39 -5.57 -12.36 -11.89
N GLU A 40 -5.39 -11.85 -13.11
CA GLU A 40 -6.07 -10.64 -13.59
C GLU A 40 -7.60 -10.78 -13.51
N LYS A 41 -8.13 -11.92 -13.98
CA LYS A 41 -9.56 -12.24 -13.93
C LYS A 41 -10.05 -12.34 -12.49
N LEU A 42 -9.29 -13.01 -11.62
CA LEU A 42 -9.64 -13.15 -10.21
C LEU A 42 -9.65 -11.79 -9.50
N LEU A 43 -8.65 -10.95 -9.74
CA LEU A 43 -8.56 -9.60 -9.19
C LEU A 43 -9.75 -8.73 -9.61
N CYS A 44 -10.18 -8.84 -10.87
CA CYS A 44 -11.39 -8.14 -11.35
C CYS A 44 -12.64 -8.55 -10.55
N VAL A 45 -12.81 -9.85 -10.29
CA VAL A 45 -13.95 -10.37 -9.50
C VAL A 45 -13.87 -9.89 -8.05
N MET A 46 -12.71 -10.02 -7.41
CA MET A 46 -12.51 -9.65 -6.02
C MET A 46 -12.71 -8.14 -5.80
N LEU A 47 -12.10 -7.30 -6.65
CA LEU A 47 -12.20 -5.86 -6.51
C LEU A 47 -13.60 -5.35 -6.83
N ASN A 48 -14.31 -5.94 -7.78
CA ASN A 48 -15.71 -5.58 -8.04
C ASN A 48 -16.63 -5.98 -6.88
N ALA A 49 -16.35 -7.08 -6.18
CA ALA A 49 -17.09 -7.48 -4.98
C ALA A 49 -16.83 -6.54 -3.79
N VAL A 50 -15.60 -6.05 -3.63
CA VAL A 50 -15.20 -5.15 -2.54
C VAL A 50 -15.60 -3.69 -2.82
N PHE A 51 -15.55 -3.27 -4.09
CA PHE A 51 -15.83 -1.90 -4.55
C PHE A 51 -16.97 -1.87 -5.58
N PRO A 52 -18.19 -2.32 -5.23
CA PRO A 52 -19.28 -2.47 -6.20
C PRO A 52 -19.70 -1.13 -6.85
N SER A 53 -19.46 0.00 -6.19
CA SER A 53 -19.77 1.33 -6.72
C SER A 53 -18.84 1.81 -7.84
N VAL A 54 -17.66 1.22 -7.99
CA VAL A 54 -16.70 1.57 -9.05
C VAL A 54 -17.16 0.99 -10.41
N GLY A 55 -17.83 -0.17 -10.36
CA GLY A 55 -18.36 -0.85 -11.53
C GLY A 55 -17.33 -1.68 -12.30
N GLN A 56 -17.82 -2.77 -12.90
CA GLN A 56 -16.98 -3.80 -13.52
C GLN A 56 -16.10 -3.26 -14.65
N SER A 57 -16.62 -2.40 -15.52
CA SER A 57 -15.84 -1.83 -16.63
C SER A 57 -14.64 -1.03 -16.12
N LYS A 58 -14.81 -0.27 -15.04
CA LYS A 58 -13.73 0.56 -14.50
C LYS A 58 -12.72 -0.29 -13.74
N ILE A 59 -13.17 -1.30 -13.00
CA ILE A 59 -12.28 -2.28 -12.36
C ILE A 59 -11.41 -3.00 -13.39
N ASN A 60 -11.99 -3.48 -14.50
CA ASN A 60 -11.23 -4.14 -15.57
C ASN A 60 -10.16 -3.21 -16.16
N GLU A 61 -10.49 -1.93 -16.38
CA GLU A 61 -9.54 -0.92 -16.85
C GLU A 61 -8.39 -0.72 -15.85
N ILE A 62 -8.70 -0.59 -14.55
CA ILE A 62 -7.69 -0.41 -13.49
C ILE A 62 -6.74 -1.61 -13.44
N VAL A 63 -7.29 -2.83 -13.43
CA VAL A 63 -6.49 -4.06 -13.31
C VAL A 63 -5.63 -4.27 -14.55
N SER A 64 -6.20 -4.17 -15.76
CA SER A 64 -5.46 -4.36 -17.01
C SER A 64 -4.39 -3.29 -17.24
N SER A 65 -4.65 -2.04 -16.85
CA SER A 65 -3.65 -0.97 -16.93
C SER A 65 -2.49 -1.25 -15.99
N LYS A 66 -2.78 -1.67 -14.75
CA LYS A 66 -1.73 -1.99 -13.77
C LYS A 66 -0.91 -3.22 -14.19
N ALA A 67 -1.54 -4.26 -14.71
CA ALA A 67 -0.83 -5.45 -15.22
C ALA A 67 0.16 -5.07 -16.33
N LYS A 68 -0.24 -4.19 -17.25
CA LYS A 68 0.65 -3.64 -18.30
C LYS A 68 1.79 -2.80 -17.73
N GLU A 69 1.52 -1.95 -16.74
CA GLU A 69 2.55 -1.15 -16.06
C GLU A 69 3.60 -2.02 -15.38
N ILE A 70 3.17 -3.09 -14.71
CA ILE A 70 4.05 -4.06 -14.02
C ILE A 70 4.88 -4.84 -15.04
N ALA A 71 4.26 -5.34 -16.11
CA ALA A 71 4.96 -6.06 -17.18
C ALA A 71 5.98 -5.16 -17.90
N GLY A 72 5.72 -3.85 -17.98
CA GLY A 72 6.65 -2.84 -18.51
C GLY A 72 7.80 -2.46 -17.56
N GLY A 73 7.88 -3.04 -16.37
CA GLY A 73 8.96 -2.78 -15.39
C GLY A 73 8.82 -1.47 -14.62
N SER A 74 7.63 -0.86 -14.56
CA SER A 74 7.41 0.37 -13.80
C SER A 74 7.43 0.10 -12.29
N GLN A 75 8.30 0.82 -11.57
CA GLN A 75 8.79 0.61 -10.19
C GLN A 75 7.76 0.76 -9.04
N SER A 76 6.54 0.22 -9.18
CA SER A 76 5.53 0.32 -8.10
C SER A 76 5.96 -0.40 -6.81
N ALA A 77 6.69 -1.52 -6.93
CA ALA A 77 7.09 -2.33 -5.78
C ALA A 77 8.23 -1.72 -4.95
N GLU A 78 9.12 -0.93 -5.57
CA GLU A 78 10.30 -0.38 -4.91
C GLU A 78 9.94 0.79 -3.98
N THR A 79 8.97 1.62 -4.35
CA THR A 79 8.55 2.78 -3.54
C THR A 79 7.81 2.38 -2.26
N ILE A 80 6.96 1.34 -2.31
CA ILE A 80 6.21 0.89 -1.12
C ILE A 80 7.13 0.17 -0.14
N ASN A 81 8.08 -0.64 -0.62
CA ASN A 81 9.08 -1.27 0.22
C ASN A 81 10.00 -0.22 0.87
N GLN A 82 10.42 0.81 0.13
CA GLN A 82 11.16 1.96 0.67
C GLN A 82 10.36 2.74 1.74
N GLN A 83 9.05 2.91 1.59
CA GLN A 83 8.22 3.56 2.60
C GLN A 83 8.07 2.74 3.89
N ASN A 84 8.07 1.41 3.79
CA ASN A 84 8.03 0.54 4.97
C ASN A 84 9.40 0.44 5.65
N SER A 85 10.50 0.35 4.89
CA SER A 85 11.85 0.35 5.45
C SER A 85 12.25 1.69 6.09
N ALA A 86 11.80 2.83 5.54
CA ALA A 86 12.01 4.15 6.15
C ALA A 86 11.31 4.30 7.52
N LYS A 87 10.14 3.68 7.71
CA LYS A 87 9.43 3.68 9.00
C LYS A 87 10.11 2.82 10.06
N GLU A 88 10.76 1.73 9.67
CA GLU A 88 11.50 0.87 10.59
C GLU A 88 12.88 1.44 10.95
N ALA A 89 13.58 2.07 9.99
CA ALA A 89 14.85 2.77 10.25
C ALA A 89 14.67 3.95 11.22
N GLY A 90 13.60 4.75 11.06
CA GLY A 90 13.31 5.86 11.97
C GLY A 90 13.06 5.43 13.42
N LYS A 91 12.45 4.25 13.64
CA LYS A 91 12.23 3.70 14.99
C LYS A 91 13.51 3.22 15.66
N LEU A 92 14.41 2.58 14.90
CA LEU A 92 15.72 2.15 15.42
C LEU A 92 16.57 3.35 15.82
N GLN A 93 16.57 4.41 15.00
CA GLN A 93 17.29 5.64 15.28
C GLN A 93 16.78 6.34 16.54
N LEU A 94 15.46 6.44 16.74
CA LEU A 94 14.86 6.99 17.96
C LEU A 94 15.27 6.20 19.21
N LYS A 95 15.30 4.87 19.12
CA LYS A 95 15.68 3.98 20.23
C LYS A 95 17.15 4.14 20.62
N GLU A 96 18.03 4.34 19.63
CA GLU A 96 19.44 4.64 19.85
C GLU A 96 19.64 6.00 20.54
N PHE A 97 18.93 7.04 20.12
CA PHE A 97 18.93 8.35 20.78
C PHE A 97 18.45 8.29 22.24
N GLU A 98 17.45 7.47 22.53
CA GLU A 98 16.90 7.29 23.88
C GLU A 98 17.90 6.57 24.81
N LEU A 99 18.66 5.61 24.29
CA LEU A 99 19.73 4.93 25.00
C LEU A 99 20.89 5.88 25.35
N LEU A 100 21.32 6.71 24.39
CA LEU A 100 22.35 7.74 24.60
C LEU A 100 21.95 8.72 25.72
N LYS A 101 20.69 9.17 25.74
CA LYS A 101 20.19 10.07 26.79
C LYS A 101 20.13 9.40 28.17
N ARG A 102 19.75 8.12 28.24
CA ARG A 102 19.75 7.35 29.50
C ARG A 102 21.15 7.20 30.08
N SER A 103 22.17 7.05 29.23
CA SER A 103 23.57 6.94 29.67
C SER A 103 24.15 8.27 30.18
N SER A 104 23.68 9.42 29.67
CA SER A 104 24.12 10.73 30.18
C SER A 104 23.48 11.10 31.51
N ASP A 105 22.28 10.61 31.80
CA ASP A 105 21.57 10.89 33.07
C ASP A 105 22.03 9.98 34.23
N SER A 106 22.87 8.97 33.96
CA SER A 106 23.41 8.04 34.97
C SER A 106 24.79 8.46 35.51
N PHE A 107 25.32 9.60 35.07
CA PHE A 107 26.52 10.26 35.59
C PHE A 107 26.16 11.66 36.10
N ASN A 108 25.43 11.73 37.21
CA ASN A 108 25.41 12.85 38.15
C ASN A 108 25.12 12.31 39.56
#